data_AF-A0A7W7CDR3-F1
#
_entry.id   AF-A0A7W7CDR3-F1
#
_cell.length_a   1.000
_cell.length_b   1.000
_cell.length_c   1.000
_cell.angle_alpha   90.00
_cell.angle_beta   90.00
_cell.angle_gamma   90.00
#
_symmetry.space_group_name_H-M   'P 1'
#
loop_
_entity.id
_entity.type
_entity.pdbx_description
1 polymer ?
#
loop_
_entity_poly.entity_id
_entity_poly.type
_entity_poly.pdbx_seq_one_letter_code
_entity_poly.pdbx_strand_id
1 'polypeptide(L)'
;MTDNYKVVTESLRTEAKLWQQKADKTQPIVQAVKETYLGWTSFFVGDLAIFPGIANAQIQARQYAEFRDFMEQVLQGAVTEFNQIDVALRRIADEYDRTESVNEIDIGKFYKA
;
A
#
# COMPACT_ATOMS: atom_id res chain seq x y z
N MET A 1 11.16 33.62 5.23
CA MET A 1 10.49 32.91 4.11
C MET A 1 11.00 31.48 3.99
N THR A 2 12.30 31.25 4.10
CA THR A 2 12.97 29.94 4.19
C THR A 2 12.37 28.97 5.23
N ASP A 3 11.95 29.46 6.41
CA ASP A 3 11.34 28.59 7.45
C ASP A 3 10.04 27.92 7.01
N ASN A 4 9.19 28.59 6.22
CA ASN A 4 7.91 27.99 5.80
C ASN A 4 8.12 26.81 4.84
N TYR A 5 9.14 26.87 3.97
CA TYR A 5 9.43 25.79 3.02
C TYR A 5 10.01 24.56 3.70
N LYS A 6 10.90 24.74 4.67
CA LYS A 6 11.41 23.63 5.49
C LYS A 6 10.29 22.92 6.23
N VAL A 7 9.32 23.67 6.78
CA VAL A 7 8.13 23.09 7.43
C VAL A 7 7.30 22.28 6.42
N VAL A 8 7.15 22.76 5.18
CA VAL A 8 6.42 22.03 4.13
C VAL A 8 7.17 20.75 3.71
N THR A 9 8.49 20.82 3.47
CA THR A 9 9.26 19.62 3.06
C THR A 9 9.37 18.59 4.19
N GLU A 10 9.42 19.01 5.44
CA GLU A 10 9.35 18.14 6.62
C GLU A 10 7.96 17.50 6.80
N SER A 11 6.89 18.26 6.54
CA SER A 11 5.52 17.74 6.52
C SER A 11 5.35 16.67 5.44
N LEU A 12 5.85 16.93 4.22
CA LEU A 12 5.82 15.95 3.12
C LEU A 12 6.58 14.67 3.47
N ARG A 13 7.76 14.79 4.10
CA ARG A 13 8.55 13.63 4.56
C ARG A 13 7.85 12.85 5.68
N THR A 14 7.17 13.55 6.58
CA THR A 14 6.37 12.93 7.64
C THR A 14 5.19 12.15 7.07
N GLU A 15 4.50 12.74 6.10
CA GLU A 15 3.40 12.08 5.41
C GLU A 15 3.90 10.88 4.58
N ALA A 16 5.02 11.01 3.87
CA ALA A 16 5.64 9.90 3.14
C ALA A 16 5.92 8.70 4.06
N LYS A 17 6.47 8.95 5.25
CA LYS A 17 6.69 7.92 6.28
C LYS A 17 5.40 7.23 6.71
N LEU A 18 4.27 7.95 6.80
CA LEU A 18 2.98 7.34 7.11
C LEU A 18 2.55 6.34 6.02
N TRP A 19 2.73 6.70 4.75
CA TRP A 19 2.41 5.83 3.62
C TRP A 19 3.31 4.59 3.57
N GLN A 20 4.60 4.75 3.84
CA GLN A 20 5.53 3.64 4.02
C GLN A 20 5.05 2.69 5.13
N GLN A 21 4.70 3.22 6.31
CA GLN A 21 4.20 2.41 7.42
C GLN A 21 2.90 1.66 7.08
N LYS A 22 2.03 2.25 6.25
CA LYS A 22 0.82 1.58 5.76
C LYS A 22 1.18 0.43 4.81
N ALA A 23 2.16 0.61 3.92
CA ALA A 23 2.68 -0.46 3.08
C ALA A 23 3.25 -1.61 3.93
N ASP A 24 4.12 -1.29 4.89
CA ASP A 24 4.76 -2.24 5.79
C ASP A 24 3.75 -3.06 6.60
N LYS A 25 2.67 -2.41 7.07
CA LYS A 25 1.58 -3.09 7.81
C LYS A 25 0.67 -3.92 6.92
N THR A 26 0.54 -3.56 5.64
CA THR A 26 -0.34 -4.27 4.70
C THR A 26 0.33 -5.52 4.14
N GLN A 27 1.67 -5.49 3.96
CA GLN A 27 2.44 -6.63 3.47
C GLN A 27 2.23 -7.95 4.23
N PRO A 28 2.26 -8.01 5.58
CA PRO A 28 1.97 -9.25 6.30
C PRO A 28 0.52 -9.71 6.14
N ILE A 29 -0.43 -8.79 5.90
CA ILE A 29 -1.84 -9.13 5.64
C ILE A 29 -1.98 -9.79 4.26
N VAL A 30 -1.28 -9.27 3.24
CA VAL A 30 -1.21 -9.93 1.92
C VAL A 30 -0.70 -11.36 2.06
N GLN A 31 0.37 -11.55 2.85
CA GLN A 31 0.93 -12.88 3.08
C GLN A 31 -0.06 -13.81 3.78
N ALA A 32 -0.76 -13.33 4.82
CA ALA A 32 -1.78 -14.11 5.51
C ALA A 32 -2.93 -14.53 4.57
N VAL A 33 -3.41 -13.63 3.70
CA VAL A 33 -4.44 -13.95 2.71
C VAL A 33 -3.94 -14.97 1.68
N LYS A 34 -2.69 -14.81 1.21
CA LYS A 34 -2.03 -15.75 0.30
C LYS A 34 -1.92 -17.15 0.88
N GLU A 35 -1.72 -17.27 2.19
CA GLU A 35 -1.57 -18.58 2.85
C GLU A 35 -2.90 -19.21 3.26
N THR A 36 -4.01 -18.46 3.25
CA THR A 36 -5.31 -18.96 3.69
C THR A 36 -6.02 -19.72 2.56
N TYR A 37 -5.75 -21.02 2.44
CA TYR A 37 -6.44 -21.90 1.51
C TYR A 37 -7.43 -22.80 2.24
N LEU A 38 -8.68 -22.80 1.78
CA LEU A 38 -9.71 -23.72 2.25
C LEU A 38 -10.11 -24.67 1.10
N GLY A 39 -9.85 -25.95 1.29
CA GLY A 39 -10.32 -27.00 0.38
C GLY A 39 -11.81 -27.28 0.57
N TRP A 40 -12.43 -27.96 -0.41
CA TRP A 40 -13.85 -28.31 -0.39
C TRP A 40 -14.31 -29.06 0.87
N THR A 41 -13.41 -29.82 1.50
CA THR A 41 -13.69 -30.51 2.77
C THR A 41 -14.02 -29.57 3.91
N SER A 42 -13.55 -28.32 3.86
CA SER A 42 -13.84 -27.28 4.86
C SER A 42 -15.27 -26.73 4.74
N PHE A 43 -15.90 -26.93 3.58
CA PHE A 43 -17.25 -26.47 3.25
C PHE A 43 -18.26 -27.64 3.25
N PHE A 44 -17.79 -28.86 3.47
CA PHE A 44 -18.64 -30.04 3.46
C PHE A 44 -19.37 -30.18 4.80
N VAL A 45 -20.70 -30.13 4.75
CA VAL A 45 -21.57 -30.51 5.86
C VAL A 45 -22.06 -31.93 5.60
N GLY A 46 -21.70 -32.86 6.49
CA GLY A 46 -22.12 -34.26 6.40
C GLY A 46 -23.60 -34.43 6.75
N ASP A 47 -24.48 -34.09 5.83
CA ASP A 47 -25.91 -34.40 5.90
C ASP A 47 -26.24 -35.63 5.01
N LEU A 48 -27.37 -36.27 5.28
CA LEU A 48 -27.85 -37.53 4.66
C LEU A 48 -27.97 -37.47 3.12
N ALA A 49 -27.87 -36.28 2.52
CA ALA A 49 -27.77 -36.05 1.08
C ALA A 49 -26.30 -35.88 0.64
N ILE A 50 -25.55 -36.99 0.62
CA ILE A 50 -24.11 -37.02 0.32
C ILE A 50 -23.78 -36.39 -1.05
N PHE A 51 -24.57 -36.67 -2.08
CA PHE A 51 -24.31 -36.17 -3.44
C PHE A 51 -24.53 -34.64 -3.61
N PRO A 52 -25.67 -34.07 -3.16
CA PRO A 52 -25.84 -32.60 -3.14
C PRO A 52 -24.84 -31.89 -2.22
N GLY A 53 -24.46 -32.50 -1.09
CA GLY A 53 -23.52 -31.92 -0.14
C GLY A 53 -22.12 -31.71 -0.72
N ILE A 54 -21.60 -32.69 -1.47
CA ILE A 54 -20.29 -32.58 -2.13
C ILE A 54 -20.32 -31.51 -3.23
N ALA A 55 -21.36 -31.49 -4.06
CA ALA A 55 -21.48 -30.50 -5.13
C ALA A 55 -21.55 -29.07 -4.58
N ASN A 56 -22.34 -28.85 -3.52
CA ASN A 56 -22.43 -27.55 -2.85
C ASN A 56 -21.11 -27.12 -2.21
N ALA A 57 -20.40 -28.06 -1.56
CA ALA A 57 -19.10 -27.78 -0.94
C ALA A 57 -18.04 -27.38 -1.98
N GLN A 58 -18.06 -27.99 -3.17
CA GLN A 58 -17.17 -27.59 -4.28
C GLN A 58 -17.49 -26.18 -4.79
N ILE A 59 -18.78 -25.83 -4.94
CA ILE A 59 -19.20 -24.48 -5.35
C ILE A 59 -18.75 -23.44 -4.32
N GLN A 60 -18.97 -23.69 -3.03
CA GLN A 60 -18.58 -22.79 -1.96
C GLN A 60 -17.05 -22.62 -1.88
N ALA A 61 -16.29 -23.71 -2.02
CA ALA A 61 -14.83 -23.64 -2.04
C ALA A 61 -14.31 -22.80 -3.20
N ARG A 62 -14.93 -22.93 -4.39
CA ARG A 62 -14.59 -22.10 -5.54
C ARG A 62 -14.90 -20.63 -5.29
N GLN A 63 -16.09 -20.31 -4.77
CA GLN A 63 -16.48 -18.93 -4.45
C GLN A 63 -15.55 -18.30 -3.41
N TYR A 64 -15.16 -19.07 -2.40
CA TYR A 64 -14.18 -18.64 -1.42
C TYR A 64 -12.82 -18.36 -2.06
N ALA A 65 -12.34 -19.25 -2.93
CA ALA A 65 -11.07 -19.05 -3.63
C ALA A 65 -11.10 -17.79 -4.51
N GLU A 66 -12.17 -17.57 -5.28
CA GLU A 66 -12.36 -16.37 -6.09
C GLU A 66 -12.35 -15.09 -5.23
N PHE A 67 -13.03 -15.11 -4.07
CA PHE A 67 -13.02 -13.99 -3.13
C PHE A 67 -11.64 -13.73 -2.51
N ARG A 68 -10.95 -14.79 -2.10
CA ARG A 68 -9.59 -14.72 -1.55
C ARG A 68 -8.63 -14.13 -2.56
N ASP A 69 -8.68 -14.58 -3.81
CA ASP A 69 -7.85 -14.09 -4.91
C ASP A 69 -8.14 -12.60 -5.20
N PHE A 70 -9.41 -12.20 -5.16
CA PHE A 70 -9.79 -10.79 -5.27
C PHE A 70 -9.19 -9.95 -4.13
N MET A 71 -9.32 -10.40 -2.88
CA MET A 71 -8.73 -9.72 -1.72
C MET A 71 -7.20 -9.63 -1.80
N GLU A 72 -6.55 -10.71 -2.26
CA GLU A 72 -5.12 -10.75 -2.51
C GLU A 72 -4.69 -9.67 -3.51
N GLN A 73 -5.40 -9.55 -4.64
CA GLN A 73 -5.12 -8.55 -5.67
C GLN A 73 -5.30 -7.12 -5.14
N VAL A 74 -6.39 -6.85 -4.42
CA VAL A 74 -6.65 -5.52 -3.84
C VAL A 74 -5.57 -5.14 -2.83
N LEU A 75 -5.20 -6.05 -1.93
CA LEU A 75 -4.17 -5.77 -0.93
C LEU A 75 -2.78 -5.60 -1.56
N GLN A 76 -2.46 -6.37 -2.60
CA GLN A 76 -1.20 -6.22 -3.33
C GLN A 76 -1.15 -4.89 -4.11
N GLY A 77 -2.28 -4.47 -4.68
CA GLY A 77 -2.45 -3.12 -5.23
C GLY A 77 -2.20 -2.04 -4.19
N ALA A 78 -2.82 -2.15 -3.01
CA ALA A 78 -2.65 -1.20 -1.91
C ALA A 78 -1.18 -1.06 -1.45
N VAL A 79 -0.44 -2.18 -1.28
CA VAL A 79 1.00 -2.13 -0.97
C VAL A 79 1.77 -1.37 -2.05
N THR A 80 1.44 -1.61 -3.32
CA THR A 80 2.11 -0.96 -4.44
C THR A 80 1.83 0.54 -4.45
N GLU A 81 0.57 0.93 -4.33
CA GLU A 81 0.14 2.34 -4.33
C GLU A 81 0.69 3.11 -3.13
N PHE A 82 0.69 2.52 -1.92
CA PHE A 82 1.25 3.16 -0.74
C PHE A 82 2.75 3.45 -0.89
N ASN A 83 3.52 2.52 -1.47
CA ASN A 83 4.92 2.75 -1.78
C ASN A 83 5.11 3.83 -2.86
N GLN A 84 4.24 3.88 -3.87
CA GLN A 84 4.28 4.92 -4.89
C GLN A 84 4.03 6.31 -4.30
N ILE A 85 3.07 6.44 -3.37
CA ILE A 85 2.77 7.69 -2.68
C ILE A 85 3.95 8.15 -1.82
N ASP A 86 4.56 7.25 -1.03
CA ASP A 86 5.77 7.55 -0.25
C ASP A 86 6.89 8.11 -1.15
N VAL A 87 7.20 7.40 -2.25
CA VAL A 87 8.23 7.83 -3.20
C VAL A 87 7.89 9.17 -3.85
N ALA A 88 6.64 9.39 -4.23
CA ALA A 88 6.20 10.65 -4.84
C ALA A 88 6.37 11.83 -3.87
N LEU A 89 5.93 11.69 -2.62
CA LEU A 89 6.04 12.73 -1.61
C LEU A 89 7.49 13.09 -1.28
N ARG A 90 8.38 12.09 -1.19
CA ARG A 90 9.82 12.33 -1.00
C ARG A 90 10.44 13.07 -2.17
N ARG A 91 10.12 12.68 -3.41
CA ARG A 91 10.60 13.37 -4.61
C ARG A 91 10.14 14.83 -4.66
N ILE A 92 8.89 15.09 -4.28
CA ILE A 92 8.37 16.46 -4.20
C ILE A 92 9.15 17.25 -3.15
N ALA A 93 9.38 16.70 -1.96
CA ALA A 93 10.16 17.36 -0.92
C ALA A 93 11.61 17.66 -1.38
N ASP A 94 12.25 16.72 -2.05
CA ASP A 94 13.62 16.87 -2.55
C ASP A 94 13.71 17.94 -3.66
N GLU A 95 12.70 18.05 -4.52
CA GLU A 95 12.65 19.09 -5.56
C GLU A 95 12.45 20.50 -4.97
N TYR A 96 11.63 20.62 -3.91
CA TYR A 96 11.48 21.88 -3.17
C TYR A 96 12.80 22.31 -2.51
N ASP A 97 13.48 21.40 -1.81
CA ASP A 97 14.77 21.69 -1.17
C ASP A 97 15.84 22.09 -2.21
N ARG A 98 15.85 21.42 -3.37
CA ARG A 98 16.75 21.75 -4.48
C ARG A 98 16.47 23.16 -5.02
N THR A 99 15.22 23.47 -5.30
CA THR A 99 14.82 24.79 -5.86
C THR A 99 15.21 25.92 -4.91
N GLU A 100 15.04 25.73 -3.60
CA GLU A 100 15.44 26.74 -2.63
C GLU A 100 16.95 26.94 -2.58
N SER A 101 17.73 25.85 -2.62
CA SER A 101 19.20 25.95 -2.62
C SER A 101 19.73 26.77 -3.81
N VAL A 102 19.09 26.66 -4.97
CA VAL A 102 19.45 27.43 -6.17
C VAL A 102 19.10 28.91 -5.98
N ASN A 103 17.89 29.21 -5.48
CA ASN A 103 17.45 30.58 -5.22
C ASN A 103 18.34 31.29 -4.17
N GLU A 104 18.72 30.60 -3.09
CA GLU A 104 19.61 31.15 -2.07
C GLU A 104 21.01 31.48 -2.64
N ILE A 105 21.56 30.61 -3.50
CA ILE A 105 22.86 30.83 -4.15
C ILE A 105 22.82 32.07 -5.07
N ASP A 106 21.74 32.25 -5.84
CA ASP A 106 21.63 33.37 -6.77
C ASP A 106 21.38 34.71 -6.05
N ILE A 107 20.54 34.74 -5.02
CA ILE A 107 20.35 35.96 -4.20
C ILE A 107 21.66 36.33 -3.49
N GLY A 108 22.37 35.34 -2.94
CA GLY A 108 23.66 35.57 -2.27
C GLY A 108 24.76 36.09 -3.19
N LYS A 109 24.75 35.71 -4.48
CA LYS A 109 25.64 36.27 -5.50
C LYS A 109 25.29 37.70 -5.85
N PHE A 110 24.00 38.00 -6.04
CA PHE A 110 23.53 39.36 -6.34
C PHE A 110 23.79 40.34 -5.20
N TYR A 111 23.65 39.92 -3.94
CA TYR A 111 23.80 40.81 -2.79
C TYR A 111 25.28 41.06 -2.40
N LYS A 112 26.21 40.22 -2.87
CA LYS A 112 27.66 40.36 -2.61
C LYS A 112 28.41 41.08 -3.74
N ALA A 113 27.74 41.38 -4.86
CA ALA A 113 28.26 42.18 -5.96
C ALA A 113 27.91 43.66 -5.75
#